data_AF-A0A6P7H3B5-F1
#
_entry.id   AF-A0A6P7H3B5-F1
#
_cell.length_a   1.000
_cell.length_b   1.000
_cell.length_c   1.000
_cell.angle_alpha   90.00
_cell.angle_beta   90.00
_cell.angle_gamma   90.00
#
_symmetry.space_group_name_H-M   'P 1'
#
loop_
_entity.id
_entity.type
_entity.pdbx_description
1 polymer ?
#
loop_
_entity_poly.entity_id
_entity_poly.type
_entity_poly.pdbx_seq_one_letter_code
_entity_poly.pdbx_strand_id
1 'polypeptide(L)'
;MDVTQFANTIRLAAEAHIGKSVISAERKSVPWWNSSCENAVEQQKSALKIYSRNKCQENLIALKKTRAKSRYIIKLSKKTSWRQYISSINENSSPSQVWKKIGQIQGKKTNLKISNLLFNQKVIIDNQEIAKVLAENFKKKFHNKSGPNPVSSTLPSPFPYCSPVSQDINYLNSPITYSELKSALKSCKNTAAGPDDLPYIFLKKLSSSCLYKLLEIYNKIWIFHKFPNEWRTSIILPIKIMDFPQIP
;
A
#
# COMPACT_ATOMS: atom_id res chain seq x y z
N MET A 1 28.65 14.40 -2.85
CA MET A 1 27.50 13.63 -2.32
C MET A 1 26.66 13.21 -3.50
N ASP A 2 26.63 11.92 -3.74
CA ASP A 2 25.84 11.28 -4.79
C ASP A 2 24.37 11.11 -4.35
N VAL A 3 23.45 10.85 -5.29
CA VAL A 3 22.02 10.65 -5.04
C VAL A 3 21.78 9.53 -4.04
N THR A 4 22.53 8.44 -4.19
CA THR A 4 22.47 7.27 -3.31
C THR A 4 22.88 7.60 -1.87
N GLN A 5 23.95 8.37 -1.70
CA GLN A 5 24.42 8.83 -0.39
C GLN A 5 23.43 9.78 0.26
N PHE A 6 22.87 10.71 -0.50
CA PHE A 6 21.85 11.64 -0.01
C PHE A 6 20.61 10.89 0.48
N ALA A 7 20.10 9.96 -0.34
CA ALA A 7 18.97 9.12 0.00
C ALA A 7 19.22 8.27 1.25
N ASN A 8 20.37 7.60 1.33
CA ASN A 8 20.76 6.79 2.48
C ASN A 8 20.89 7.62 3.77
N THR A 9 21.40 8.84 3.69
CA THR A 9 21.52 9.73 4.85
C THR A 9 20.15 10.05 5.45
N ILE A 10 19.17 10.37 4.60
CA ILE A 10 17.79 10.62 5.03
C ILE A 10 17.19 9.36 5.68
N ARG A 11 17.38 8.20 5.03
CA ARG A 11 16.86 6.92 5.52
C ARG A 11 17.43 6.56 6.89
N LEU A 12 18.74 6.65 7.07
CA LEU A 12 19.42 6.37 8.33
C LEU A 12 18.96 7.31 9.45
N ALA A 13 18.81 8.61 9.16
CA ALA A 13 18.30 9.58 10.11
C ALA A 13 16.85 9.25 10.53
N ALA A 14 15.99 8.88 9.57
CA ALA A 14 14.62 8.49 9.84
C ALA A 14 14.52 7.18 10.64
N GLU A 15 15.34 6.18 10.32
CA GLU A 15 15.39 4.92 11.07
C GLU A 15 15.83 5.13 12.52
N ALA A 16 16.79 6.03 12.76
CA ALA A 16 17.28 6.35 14.10
C ALA A 16 16.27 7.13 14.97
N HIS A 17 15.44 8.00 14.38
CA HIS A 17 14.62 8.95 15.15
C HIS A 17 13.10 8.72 15.05
N ILE A 18 12.62 8.12 13.96
CA ILE A 18 11.18 7.88 13.71
C ILE A 18 10.85 6.40 13.92
N GLY A 19 11.73 5.50 13.46
CA GLY A 19 11.50 4.05 13.48
C GLY A 19 10.46 3.57 12.45
N LYS A 20 10.32 2.24 12.31
CA LYS A 20 9.32 1.61 11.45
C LYS A 20 8.22 0.98 12.30
N SER A 21 6.96 1.30 12.02
CA SER A 21 5.83 0.61 12.66
C SER A 21 5.68 -0.79 12.07
N VAL A 22 5.89 -1.83 12.86
CA VAL A 22 5.55 -3.19 12.45
C VAL A 22 4.03 -3.34 12.53
N ILE A 23 3.37 -3.34 11.37
CA ILE A 23 1.96 -3.71 11.29
C ILE A 23 1.91 -5.23 11.49
N SER A 24 1.61 -5.67 12.72
CA SER A 24 1.39 -7.09 13.04
C SER A 24 0.41 -7.67 12.04
N ALA A 25 0.85 -8.67 11.28
CA ALA A 25 -0.08 -9.58 10.65
C ALA A 25 -0.86 -10.25 11.79
N GLU A 26 -2.18 -10.34 11.61
CA GLU A 26 -3.11 -10.99 12.53
C GLU A 26 -3.53 -10.19 13.78
N ARG A 27 -4.64 -9.48 13.64
CA ARG A 27 -5.76 -9.64 14.58
C ARG A 27 -7.06 -9.82 13.80
N LYS A 28 -8.00 -10.54 14.40
CA LYS A 28 -9.37 -10.63 13.86
C LYS A 28 -9.91 -9.21 13.70
N SER A 29 -10.04 -8.80 12.45
CA SER A 29 -10.28 -7.43 11.94
C SER A 29 -11.69 -6.90 12.21
N VAL A 30 -12.34 -7.37 13.28
CA VAL A 30 -13.72 -7.01 13.60
C VAL A 30 -13.74 -6.24 14.93
N PRO A 31 -14.33 -5.03 14.97
CA PRO A 31 -14.35 -4.18 16.17
C PRO A 31 -15.00 -4.81 17.41
N TRP A 32 -15.81 -5.85 17.24
CA TRP A 32 -16.48 -6.57 18.32
C TRP A 32 -15.68 -7.76 18.88
N TRP A 33 -14.50 -8.06 18.36
CA TRP A 33 -13.64 -9.12 18.92
C TRP A 33 -12.84 -8.58 20.11
N ASN A 34 -12.98 -9.22 21.27
CA ASN A 34 -12.33 -8.84 22.53
C ASN A 34 -11.90 -10.09 23.31
N SER A 35 -11.19 -9.90 24.43
CA SER A 35 -10.69 -10.98 25.28
C SER A 35 -11.80 -11.92 25.78
N SER A 36 -13.00 -11.41 26.04
CA SER A 36 -14.15 -12.23 26.43
C SER A 36 -14.59 -13.17 25.31
N CYS A 37 -14.64 -12.69 24.06
CA CYS A 37 -14.91 -13.52 22.88
C CYS A 37 -13.82 -14.58 22.67
N GLU A 38 -12.56 -14.21 22.88
CA GLU A 38 -11.41 -15.10 22.75
C GLU A 38 -11.47 -16.25 23.76
N ASN A 39 -11.57 -15.92 25.05
CA ASN A 39 -11.70 -16.90 26.13
C ASN A 39 -12.89 -17.84 25.92
N ALA A 40 -14.03 -17.31 25.46
CA ALA A 40 -15.23 -18.13 25.24
C ALA A 40 -15.06 -19.12 24.08
N VAL A 41 -14.39 -18.72 23.00
CA VAL A 41 -14.07 -19.59 21.86
C VAL A 41 -13.00 -20.60 22.23
N GLU A 42 -12.01 -20.22 23.04
CA GLU A 42 -10.99 -21.13 23.54
C GLU A 42 -11.59 -22.21 24.45
N GLN A 43 -12.45 -21.84 25.40
CA GLN A 43 -13.19 -22.78 26.24
C GLN A 43 -14.02 -23.76 25.40
N GLN A 44 -14.67 -23.27 24.34
CA GLN A 44 -15.42 -24.11 23.41
C GLN A 44 -14.51 -25.09 22.65
N LYS A 45 -13.34 -24.63 22.18
CA LYS A 45 -12.35 -25.49 21.49
C LYS A 45 -11.79 -26.56 22.43
N SER A 46 -11.48 -26.20 23.66
CA SER A 46 -11.01 -27.13 24.69
C SER A 46 -12.07 -28.20 24.99
N ALA A 47 -13.33 -27.79 25.20
CA ALA A 47 -14.43 -28.75 25.39
C ALA A 47 -14.65 -29.67 24.17
N LEU A 48 -14.48 -29.15 22.95
CA LEU A 48 -14.57 -29.95 21.73
C LEU A 48 -13.45 -30.99 21.65
N LYS A 49 -12.23 -30.61 22.03
CA LYS A 49 -11.06 -31.51 22.07
C LYS A 49 -11.23 -32.63 23.10
N ILE A 50 -11.80 -32.31 24.26
CA ILE A 50 -12.11 -33.29 25.31
C ILE A 50 -13.18 -34.27 24.80
N TYR A 51 -14.30 -33.76 24.25
CA TYR A 51 -15.36 -34.60 23.68
C TYR A 51 -14.89 -35.47 22.50
N SER A 52 -14.01 -34.94 21.63
CA SER A 52 -13.47 -35.73 20.51
C SER A 52 -12.59 -36.89 20.96
N ARG A 53 -11.94 -36.76 22.12
CA ARG A 53 -11.10 -37.82 22.72
C ARG A 53 -11.94 -38.83 23.50
N ASN A 54 -12.95 -38.37 24.22
CA ASN A 54 -13.81 -39.23 25.04
C ASN A 54 -15.28 -38.83 24.86
N LYS A 55 -16.03 -39.64 24.10
CA LYS A 55 -17.42 -39.41 23.71
C LYS A 55 -18.40 -39.90 24.79
N CYS A 56 -18.40 -39.26 25.95
CA CYS A 56 -19.37 -39.51 27.02
C CYS A 56 -20.45 -38.41 27.09
N GLN A 57 -21.53 -38.69 27.80
CA GLN A 57 -22.69 -37.80 27.92
C GLN A 57 -22.34 -36.50 28.66
N GLU A 58 -21.51 -36.59 29.70
CA GLU A 58 -21.04 -35.44 30.48
C GLU A 58 -20.24 -34.47 29.60
N ASN A 59 -19.32 -35.01 28.79
CA ASN A 59 -18.50 -34.22 27.86
C ASN A 59 -19.36 -33.57 26.76
N LEU A 60 -20.41 -34.26 26.30
CA LEU A 60 -21.36 -33.69 25.35
C LEU A 60 -22.15 -32.52 25.96
N ILE A 61 -22.60 -32.65 27.22
CA ILE A 61 -23.28 -31.58 27.96
C ILE A 61 -22.35 -30.38 28.15
N ALA A 62 -21.10 -30.61 28.55
CA ALA A 62 -20.09 -29.56 28.71
C ALA A 62 -19.83 -28.81 27.39
N LEU A 63 -19.68 -29.54 26.27
CA LEU A 63 -19.53 -28.95 24.94
C LEU A 63 -20.76 -28.11 24.54
N LYS A 64 -21.98 -28.60 24.80
CA LYS A 64 -23.22 -27.84 24.53
C LYS A 64 -23.26 -26.54 25.34
N LYS A 65 -22.92 -26.59 26.63
CA LYS A 65 -22.86 -25.42 27.52
C LYS A 65 -21.84 -24.38 27.03
N THR A 66 -20.60 -24.79 26.75
CA THR A 66 -19.55 -23.86 26.28
C THR A 66 -19.88 -23.30 24.90
N ARG A 67 -20.50 -24.09 24.02
CA ARG A 67 -21.00 -23.62 22.71
C ARG A 67 -22.10 -22.56 22.85
N ALA A 68 -23.05 -22.76 23.75
CA ALA A 68 -24.10 -21.78 24.03
C ALA A 68 -23.52 -20.47 24.60
N LYS A 69 -22.60 -20.59 25.58
CA LYS A 69 -21.89 -19.45 26.17
C LYS A 69 -21.08 -18.66 25.14
N SER A 70 -20.31 -19.34 24.30
CA SER A 70 -19.56 -18.73 23.19
C SER A 70 -20.48 -17.96 22.23
N ARG A 71 -21.59 -18.57 21.80
CA ARG A 71 -22.59 -17.90 20.95
C ARG A 71 -23.18 -16.65 21.60
N TYR A 72 -23.53 -16.73 22.88
CA TYR A 72 -24.07 -15.60 23.63
C TYR A 72 -23.07 -14.44 23.71
N ILE A 73 -21.83 -14.71 24.13
CA ILE A 73 -20.79 -13.70 24.28
C ILE A 73 -20.48 -13.02 22.94
N ILE A 74 -20.38 -13.79 21.85
CA ILE A 74 -20.16 -13.22 20.52
C ILE A 74 -21.34 -12.33 20.09
N LYS A 75 -22.59 -12.76 20.34
CA LYS A 75 -23.78 -11.96 20.02
C LYS A 75 -23.83 -10.67 20.83
N LEU A 76 -23.51 -10.75 22.12
CA LEU A 76 -23.44 -9.60 23.01
C LEU A 76 -22.36 -8.61 22.57
N SER A 77 -21.14 -9.06 22.32
CA SER A 77 -20.03 -8.21 21.88
C SER A 77 -20.31 -7.54 20.53
N LYS A 78 -20.96 -8.23 19.59
CA LYS A 78 -21.44 -7.62 18.34
C LYS A 78 -22.43 -6.49 18.61
N LYS A 79 -23.41 -6.72 19.48
CA LYS A 79 -24.44 -5.74 19.84
C LYS A 79 -23.85 -4.52 20.53
N THR A 80 -22.94 -4.71 21.47
CA THR A 80 -22.30 -3.61 22.21
C THR A 80 -21.42 -2.77 21.29
N SER A 81 -20.58 -3.41 20.48
CA SER A 81 -19.74 -2.72 19.50
C SER A 81 -20.55 -1.93 18.47
N TRP A 82 -21.67 -2.48 17.99
CA TRP A 82 -22.57 -1.77 17.09
C TRP A 82 -23.17 -0.52 17.74
N ARG A 83 -23.66 -0.63 18.98
CA ARG A 83 -24.21 0.51 19.72
C ARG A 83 -23.18 1.61 19.96
N GLN A 84 -21.98 1.23 20.39
CA GLN A 84 -20.86 2.16 20.60
C GLN A 84 -20.50 2.90 19.31
N TYR A 85 -20.53 2.20 18.17
CA TYR A 85 -20.28 2.82 16.88
C TYR A 85 -21.39 3.79 16.48
N ILE A 86 -22.66 3.39 16.59
CA ILE A 86 -23.80 4.27 16.27
C ILE A 86 -23.77 5.55 17.14
N SER A 87 -23.44 5.44 18.43
CA SER A 87 -23.30 6.63 19.30
C SER A 87 -22.16 7.57 18.92
N SER A 88 -21.20 7.12 18.10
CA SER A 88 -20.08 7.95 17.65
C SER A 88 -20.33 8.70 16.35
N ILE A 89 -21.43 8.40 15.64
CA ILE A 89 -21.78 9.05 14.37
C ILE A 89 -22.37 10.43 14.63
N ASN A 90 -21.89 11.44 13.92
CA ASN A 90 -22.34 12.83 13.98
C ASN A 90 -22.32 13.49 12.59
N GLU A 91 -22.72 14.76 12.51
CA GLU A 91 -22.81 15.53 11.25
C GLU A 91 -21.48 15.64 10.49
N ASN A 92 -20.34 15.53 11.20
CA ASN A 92 -19.01 15.57 10.60
C ASN A 92 -18.51 14.19 10.12
N SER A 93 -19.31 13.13 10.30
CA SER A 93 -18.93 11.77 9.92
C SER A 93 -19.07 11.59 8.41
N SER A 94 -17.94 11.39 7.72
CA SER A 94 -17.99 11.20 6.27
C SER A 94 -18.68 9.85 5.89
N PRO A 95 -19.54 9.83 4.86
CA PRO A 95 -20.20 8.60 4.41
C PRO A 95 -19.22 7.46 4.09
N SER A 96 -18.05 7.78 3.54
CA SER A 96 -17.00 6.80 3.24
C SER A 96 -16.44 6.12 4.49
N GLN A 97 -16.18 6.89 5.55
CA GLN A 97 -15.75 6.35 6.85
C GLN A 97 -16.85 5.47 7.44
N VAL A 98 -18.12 5.85 7.28
CA VAL A 98 -19.25 5.09 7.79
C VAL A 98 -19.36 3.72 7.12
N TRP A 99 -19.34 3.69 5.78
CA TRP A 99 -19.37 2.44 5.02
C TRP A 99 -18.17 1.55 5.29
N LYS A 100 -16.97 2.14 5.45
CA LYS A 100 -15.76 1.40 5.84
C LYS A 100 -15.92 0.71 7.20
N LYS A 101 -16.46 1.41 8.20
CA LYS A 101 -16.71 0.85 9.54
C LYS A 101 -17.78 -0.24 9.52
N ILE A 102 -18.87 -0.06 8.76
CA ILE A 102 -19.89 -1.10 8.57
C ILE A 102 -19.27 -2.37 7.97
N GLY A 103 -18.43 -2.23 6.94
CA GLY A 103 -17.69 -3.35 6.34
C GLY A 103 -16.80 -4.09 7.34
N GLN A 104 -16.09 -3.35 8.20
CA GLN A 104 -15.26 -3.92 9.27
C GLN A 104 -16.10 -4.70 10.31
N ILE A 105 -17.25 -4.16 10.72
CA ILE A 105 -18.15 -4.81 11.68
C ILE A 105 -18.73 -6.10 11.10
N GLN A 106 -19.07 -6.10 9.81
CA GLN A 106 -19.52 -7.30 9.08
C GLN A 106 -18.40 -8.33 8.88
N GLY A 107 -17.14 -7.97 9.10
CA GLY A 107 -16.00 -8.85 8.86
C GLY A 107 -15.63 -8.99 7.38
N LYS A 108 -16.04 -8.04 6.53
CA LYS A 108 -15.56 -7.96 5.15
C LYS A 108 -14.05 -7.71 5.19
N LYS A 109 -13.28 -8.73 4.82
CA LYS A 109 -11.81 -8.64 4.75
C LYS A 109 -11.43 -7.61 3.68
N THR A 110 -10.67 -6.59 4.06
CA THR A 110 -10.06 -5.65 3.11
C THR A 110 -8.71 -6.13 2.59
N ASN A 111 -8.17 -7.23 3.14
CA ASN A 111 -6.87 -7.76 2.70
C ASN A 111 -7.03 -8.58 1.42
N LEU A 112 -6.77 -7.92 0.30
CA LEU A 112 -6.60 -8.48 -1.03
C LEU A 112 -5.18 -9.04 -1.21
N LYS A 113 -4.63 -9.76 -0.20
CA LYS A 113 -3.36 -10.46 -0.42
C LYS A 113 -3.63 -11.67 -1.30
N ILE A 114 -3.01 -11.70 -2.47
CA ILE A 114 -2.99 -12.87 -3.34
C ILE A 114 -2.12 -13.90 -2.61
N SER A 115 -2.74 -14.91 -2.01
CA SER A 115 -2.00 -15.96 -1.30
C SER A 115 -1.51 -17.05 -2.25
N ASN A 116 -2.27 -17.30 -3.32
CA ASN A 116 -2.01 -18.37 -4.26
C ASN A 116 -2.33 -17.87 -5.68
N LEU A 117 -1.54 -18.28 -6.67
CA LEU A 117 -1.77 -18.01 -8.09
C LEU A 117 -1.78 -19.33 -8.86
N LEU A 118 -2.85 -19.60 -9.61
CA LEU A 118 -2.88 -20.71 -10.57
C LEU A 118 -2.35 -20.18 -11.92
N PHE A 119 -1.22 -20.71 -12.38
CA PHE A 119 -0.64 -20.35 -13.67
C PHE A 119 -0.16 -21.63 -14.38
N ASN A 120 -0.58 -21.83 -15.63
CA ASN A 120 -0.27 -23.04 -16.41
C ASN A 120 -0.52 -24.35 -15.64
N GLN A 121 -1.69 -24.47 -14.99
CA GLN A 121 -2.08 -25.64 -14.17
C GLN A 121 -1.19 -25.91 -12.93
N LYS A 122 -0.21 -25.04 -12.62
CA LYS A 122 0.60 -25.08 -11.40
C LYS A 122 0.07 -24.07 -10.38
N VAL A 123 -0.10 -24.50 -9.14
CA VAL A 123 -0.42 -23.61 -8.01
C VAL A 123 0.88 -23.08 -7.43
N ILE A 124 1.04 -21.76 -7.49
CA ILE A 124 2.18 -21.03 -6.92
C ILE A 124 1.72 -20.42 -5.59
N ILE A 125 2.47 -20.67 -4.52
CA ILE A 125 2.17 -20.21 -3.16
C ILE A 125 3.22 -19.19 -2.70
N ASP A 126 4.45 -19.27 -3.23
CA ASP A 126 5.51 -18.34 -2.86
C ASP A 126 5.24 -16.93 -3.38
N ASN A 127 5.32 -15.94 -2.50
CA ASN A 127 5.01 -14.55 -2.82
C ASN A 127 5.96 -13.96 -3.87
N GLN A 128 7.23 -14.37 -3.88
CA GLN A 128 8.20 -13.88 -4.88
C GLN A 128 7.94 -14.50 -6.25
N GLU A 129 7.65 -15.80 -6.30
CA GLU A 129 7.28 -16.51 -7.53
C GLU A 129 5.95 -15.97 -8.10
N ILE A 130 4.94 -15.69 -7.25
CA ILE A 130 3.69 -15.02 -7.65
C ILE A 130 4.00 -13.65 -8.28
N ALA A 131 4.83 -12.84 -7.63
CA ALA A 131 5.18 -11.51 -8.13
C ALA A 131 5.89 -11.57 -9.50
N LYS A 132 6.83 -12.51 -9.68
CA LYS A 132 7.54 -12.72 -10.94
C LYS A 132 6.59 -13.11 -12.07
N VAL A 133 5.72 -14.10 -11.84
CA VAL A 133 4.75 -14.57 -12.85
C VAL A 133 3.77 -13.45 -13.23
N LEU A 134 3.32 -12.64 -12.26
CA LEU A 134 2.48 -11.48 -12.56
C LEU A 134 3.23 -10.43 -13.39
N ALA A 135 4.48 -10.11 -13.03
CA ALA A 135 5.30 -9.16 -13.79
C ALA A 135 5.52 -9.62 -15.24
N GLU A 136 5.81 -10.89 -15.47
CA GLU A 136 5.95 -11.46 -16.82
C GLU A 136 4.64 -11.41 -17.62
N ASN A 137 3.51 -11.75 -16.98
CA ASN A 137 2.21 -11.68 -17.63
C ASN A 137 1.83 -10.24 -18.00
N PHE A 138 2.08 -9.28 -17.10
CA PHE A 138 1.89 -7.86 -17.41
C PHE A 138 2.81 -7.40 -18.53
N LYS A 139 4.10 -7.75 -18.47
CA LYS A 139 5.05 -7.46 -19.56
C LYS A 139 4.50 -7.93 -20.90
N LYS A 140 4.08 -9.19 -21.02
CA LYS A 140 3.48 -9.74 -22.24
C LYS A 140 2.22 -8.98 -22.68
N LYS A 141 1.30 -8.70 -21.74
CA LYS A 141 0.01 -8.05 -22.04
C LYS A 141 0.14 -6.57 -22.43
N PHE A 142 1.10 -5.85 -21.85
CA PHE A 142 1.32 -4.42 -22.10
C PHE A 142 2.32 -4.14 -23.22
N HIS A 143 3.29 -5.03 -23.48
CA HIS A 143 4.14 -4.92 -24.67
C HIS A 143 3.31 -4.99 -25.95
N ASN A 144 2.29 -5.85 -25.99
CA ASN A 144 1.46 -6.02 -27.20
C ASN A 144 0.42 -4.92 -27.42
N LYS A 145 0.27 -3.96 -26.48
CA LYS A 145 -0.60 -2.78 -26.64
C LYS A 145 0.14 -1.50 -27.01
N SER A 146 1.48 -1.54 -27.04
CA SER A 146 2.27 -0.49 -27.67
C SER A 146 2.39 -0.82 -29.16
N GLY A 147 1.47 -0.34 -29.99
CA GLY A 147 1.72 -0.24 -31.43
C GLY A 147 2.42 1.09 -31.76
N PRO A 148 3.12 1.24 -32.90
CA PRO A 148 3.54 0.23 -33.88
C PRO A 148 5.05 -0.10 -33.75
N ASN A 149 5.51 -1.00 -34.62
CA ASN A 149 6.90 -1.38 -34.87
C ASN A 149 7.93 -0.25 -34.64
N PRO A 150 9.18 -0.57 -34.24
CA PRO A 150 10.28 0.37 -34.41
C PRO A 150 10.39 0.62 -35.92
N VAL A 151 9.78 1.69 -36.39
CA VAL A 151 9.94 2.12 -37.76
C VAL A 151 11.41 2.50 -37.86
N SER A 152 12.19 1.65 -38.53
CA SER A 152 13.39 2.08 -39.23
C SER A 152 12.95 3.06 -40.32
N SER A 153 12.60 4.27 -39.90
CA SER A 153 12.51 5.43 -40.75
C SER A 153 12.95 6.60 -39.89
N THR A 154 13.94 7.31 -40.39
CA THR A 154 14.17 8.73 -40.13
C THR A 154 12.84 9.42 -39.87
N LEU A 155 12.49 9.61 -38.59
CA LEU A 155 11.45 10.55 -38.22
C LEU A 155 11.96 11.91 -38.69
N PRO A 156 11.27 12.60 -39.61
CA PRO A 156 11.52 14.03 -39.76
C PRO A 156 11.20 14.61 -38.38
N SER A 157 12.15 15.32 -37.78
CA SER A 157 11.94 16.05 -36.53
C SER A 157 10.56 16.71 -36.55
N PRO A 158 9.59 16.31 -35.71
CA PRO A 158 8.27 16.92 -35.70
C PRO A 158 8.31 18.37 -35.18
N PHE A 159 9.47 18.78 -34.69
CA PHE A 159 9.69 20.13 -34.20
C PHE A 159 10.38 20.93 -35.30
N PRO A 160 9.80 22.05 -35.75
CA PRO A 160 10.58 23.04 -36.45
C PRO A 160 11.77 23.37 -35.55
N TYR A 161 12.98 23.33 -36.10
CA TYR A 161 14.18 23.76 -35.39
C TYR A 161 13.94 25.22 -34.96
N CYS A 162 13.53 25.40 -33.70
CA CYS A 162 13.28 26.70 -33.14
C CYS A 162 14.64 27.37 -33.05
N SER A 163 14.85 28.44 -33.82
CA SER A 163 16.08 29.22 -33.75
C SER A 163 16.39 29.55 -32.29
N PRO A 164 17.62 29.37 -31.80
CA PRO A 164 17.94 29.31 -30.37
C PRO A 164 17.90 30.67 -29.63
N VAL A 165 17.12 31.63 -30.11
CA VAL A 165 17.20 33.04 -29.70
C VAL A 165 15.82 33.62 -29.37
N SER A 166 15.05 32.93 -28.52
CA SER A 166 14.02 33.60 -27.73
C SER A 166 14.41 33.54 -26.26
N GLN A 167 14.26 34.67 -25.55
CA GLN A 167 14.57 34.79 -24.12
C GLN A 167 13.86 33.72 -23.28
N ASP A 168 12.68 33.29 -23.72
CA ASP A 168 11.86 32.26 -23.07
C ASP A 168 12.51 30.87 -23.10
N ILE A 169 13.20 30.50 -24.19
CA ILE A 169 13.91 29.21 -24.28
C ILE A 169 15.11 29.19 -23.32
N ASN A 170 15.81 30.32 -23.17
CA ASN A 170 16.94 30.43 -22.24
C ASN A 170 16.47 30.35 -20.78
N TYR A 171 15.29 30.91 -20.47
CA TYR A 171 14.68 30.76 -19.14
C TYR A 171 14.29 29.31 -18.85
N LEU A 172 13.62 28.62 -19.79
CA LEU A 172 13.19 27.23 -19.62
C LEU A 172 14.33 26.22 -19.49
N ASN A 173 15.50 26.52 -20.07
CA ASN A 173 16.70 25.68 -19.97
C ASN A 173 17.63 26.08 -18.82
N SER A 174 17.27 27.11 -18.05
CA SER A 174 18.06 27.55 -16.91
C SER A 174 18.07 26.50 -15.78
N PRO A 175 19.10 26.50 -14.90
CA PRO A 175 19.12 25.61 -13.75
C PRO A 175 17.93 25.85 -12.82
N ILE A 176 17.40 24.77 -12.25
CA ILE A 176 16.29 24.80 -11.32
C ILE A 176 16.65 25.69 -10.13
N THR A 177 15.73 26.57 -9.75
CA THR A 177 15.88 27.46 -8.60
C THR A 177 15.35 26.84 -7.30
N TYR A 178 15.81 27.35 -6.16
CA TYR A 178 15.32 26.90 -4.85
C TYR A 178 13.81 27.13 -4.67
N SER A 179 13.28 28.25 -5.18
CA SER A 179 11.85 28.57 -5.15
C SER A 179 11.02 27.57 -5.94
N GLU A 180 11.46 27.19 -7.14
CA GLU A 180 10.78 26.20 -7.97
C GLU A 180 10.78 24.83 -7.29
N LEU A 181 11.93 24.39 -6.77
CA LEU A 181 12.03 23.14 -6.03
C LEU A 181 11.07 23.13 -4.83
N LYS A 182 11.05 24.21 -4.05
CA LYS A 182 10.17 24.31 -2.88
C LYS A 182 8.69 24.34 -3.25
N SER A 183 8.34 25.00 -4.36
CA SER A 183 6.96 25.04 -4.88
C SER A 183 6.52 23.66 -5.38
N ALA A 184 7.36 22.98 -6.15
CA ALA A 184 7.12 21.63 -6.64
C ALA A 184 6.93 20.62 -5.49
N LEU A 185 7.80 20.65 -4.47
CA LEU A 185 7.66 19.76 -3.32
C LEU A 185 6.34 19.98 -2.56
N LYS A 186 5.83 21.22 -2.50
CA LYS A 186 4.55 21.52 -1.86
C LYS A 186 3.35 20.96 -2.62
N SER A 187 3.38 21.00 -3.96
CA SER A 187 2.27 20.54 -4.80
C SER A 187 2.17 19.01 -4.91
N CYS A 188 3.27 18.30 -4.70
CA CYS A 188 3.27 16.84 -4.77
C CYS A 188 2.42 16.19 -3.68
N LYS A 189 1.74 15.08 -4.00
CA LYS A 189 0.99 14.27 -3.03
C LYS A 189 1.93 13.29 -2.32
N ASN A 190 1.58 12.88 -1.11
CA ASN A 190 2.34 11.81 -0.44
C ASN A 190 1.95 10.47 -1.08
N THR A 191 2.82 9.95 -1.94
CA THR A 191 2.65 8.66 -2.62
C THR A 191 3.45 7.55 -1.92
N ALA A 192 3.24 6.31 -2.37
CA ALA A 192 4.06 5.18 -1.94
C ALA A 192 5.55 5.44 -2.24
N ALA A 193 6.41 5.01 -1.33
CA ALA A 193 7.86 5.10 -1.50
C ALA A 193 8.33 4.17 -2.63
N GLY A 194 9.44 4.55 -3.27
CA GLY A 194 10.08 3.73 -4.30
C GLY A 194 10.95 2.63 -3.71
N PRO A 195 11.81 2.00 -4.55
CA PRO A 195 12.81 1.02 -4.10
C PRO A 195 13.79 1.57 -3.04
N ASP A 196 13.91 2.88 -2.94
CA ASP A 196 14.73 3.59 -1.97
C ASP A 196 14.10 3.69 -0.56
N ASP A 197 12.84 3.27 -0.41
CA ASP A 197 12.06 3.37 0.83
C ASP A 197 12.04 4.80 1.40
N LEU A 198 12.03 5.82 0.52
CA LEU A 198 11.93 7.23 0.88
C LEU A 198 10.53 7.78 0.56
N PRO A 199 9.67 7.97 1.59
CA PRO A 199 8.37 8.58 1.39
C PRO A 199 8.51 10.07 1.07
N TYR A 200 7.63 10.58 0.19
CA TYR A 200 7.66 11.99 -0.26
C TYR A 200 7.55 13.01 0.90
N ILE A 201 6.93 12.61 2.01
CA ILE A 201 6.82 13.45 3.21
C ILE A 201 8.18 13.81 3.81
N PHE A 202 9.20 12.95 3.67
CA PHE A 202 10.55 13.25 4.16
C PHE A 202 11.15 14.40 3.35
N LEU A 203 11.05 14.35 2.01
CA LEU A 203 11.54 15.43 1.14
C LEU A 203 10.87 16.77 1.45
N LYS A 204 9.57 16.77 1.75
CA LYS A 204 8.82 17.96 2.16
C LYS A 204 9.24 18.54 3.51
N LYS A 205 9.81 17.73 4.40
CA LYS A 205 10.18 18.10 5.77
C LYS A 205 11.69 18.29 5.94
N LEU A 206 12.46 18.23 4.86
CA LEU A 206 13.89 18.54 4.88
C LEU A 206 14.16 19.98 5.33
N SER A 207 15.28 20.17 6.01
CA SER A 207 15.80 21.50 6.34
C SER A 207 16.24 22.24 5.08
N SER A 208 16.35 23.57 5.17
CA SER A 208 16.80 24.40 4.05
C SER A 208 18.16 23.95 3.49
N SER A 209 19.12 23.60 4.36
CA SER A 209 20.44 23.11 3.95
C SER A 209 20.37 21.81 3.17
N CYS A 210 19.53 20.86 3.60
CA CYS A 210 19.32 19.60 2.87
C CYS A 210 18.62 19.84 1.53
N LEU A 211 17.69 20.79 1.45
CA LEU A 211 17.04 21.17 0.19
C LEU A 211 18.00 21.82 -0.80
N TYR A 212 18.95 22.65 -0.34
CA TYR A 212 20.01 23.16 -1.22
C TYR A 212 20.89 22.03 -1.76
N LYS A 213 21.16 21.01 -0.94
CA LYS A 213 21.91 19.84 -1.42
C LYS A 213 21.15 19.03 -2.46
N LEU A 214 19.85 18.85 -2.26
CA LEU A 214 18.96 18.23 -3.25
C LEU A 214 18.92 19.04 -4.55
N LEU A 215 18.86 20.37 -4.46
CA LEU A 215 18.89 21.27 -5.61
C LEU A 215 20.18 21.11 -6.43
N GLU A 216 21.33 21.07 -5.74
CA GLU A 216 22.63 20.84 -6.39
C GLU A 216 22.65 19.50 -7.14
N ILE A 217 22.07 18.45 -6.56
CA ILE A 217 21.94 17.15 -7.20
C ILE A 217 21.10 17.24 -8.47
N TYR A 218 19.91 17.86 -8.40
CA TYR A 218 19.03 18.00 -9.56
C TYR A 218 19.65 18.83 -10.68
N ASN A 219 20.32 19.93 -10.34
CA ASN A 219 20.99 20.77 -11.34
C ASN A 219 22.19 20.06 -11.97
N LYS A 220 22.91 19.20 -11.24
CA LYS A 220 23.93 18.34 -11.85
C LYS A 220 23.30 17.36 -12.84
N ILE A 221 22.19 16.72 -12.50
CA ILE A 221 21.49 15.81 -13.43
C ILE A 221 21.00 16.58 -14.66
N TRP A 222 20.45 17.78 -14.46
CA TRP A 222 19.96 18.66 -15.52
C TRP A 222 21.07 19.04 -16.52
N ILE A 223 22.24 19.44 -16.02
CA ILE A 223 23.37 19.91 -16.84
C ILE A 223 24.13 18.75 -17.49
N PHE A 224 24.39 17.66 -16.75
CA PHE A 224 25.22 16.55 -17.25
C PHE A 224 24.40 15.47 -17.98
N HIS A 225 23.07 15.52 -17.94
CA HIS A 225 22.15 14.53 -18.51
C HIS A 225 22.43 13.09 -18.07
N LYS A 226 23.03 12.91 -16.89
CA LYS A 226 23.36 11.61 -16.30
C LYS A 226 22.40 11.29 -15.17
N PHE A 227 21.44 10.42 -15.45
CA PHE A 227 20.47 9.95 -14.45
C PHE A 227 21.03 8.76 -13.64
N PRO A 228 20.75 8.71 -12.33
CA PRO A 228 21.05 7.54 -11.50
C PRO A 228 20.40 6.27 -12.07
N ASN A 229 21.10 5.14 -11.99
CA ASN A 229 20.56 3.86 -12.46
C ASN A 229 19.40 3.38 -11.60
N GLU A 230 19.40 3.73 -10.31
CA GLU A 230 18.36 3.41 -9.33
C GLU A 230 17.00 3.97 -9.76
N TRP A 231 16.98 5.14 -10.41
CA TRP A 231 15.75 5.77 -10.90
C TRP A 231 15.16 5.06 -12.13
N ARG A 232 15.90 4.13 -12.74
CA ARG A 232 15.40 3.27 -13.82
C ARG A 232 14.67 2.04 -13.30
N THR A 233 14.61 1.86 -11.97
CA THR A 233 13.95 0.72 -11.32
C THR A 233 12.64 1.15 -10.66
N SER A 234 11.65 0.24 -10.61
CA SER A 234 10.34 0.51 -10.02
C SER A 234 9.78 -0.74 -9.35
N ILE A 235 8.98 -0.56 -8.29
CA ILE A 235 8.25 -1.65 -7.64
C ILE A 235 6.90 -1.84 -8.34
N ILE A 236 6.61 -3.06 -8.80
CA ILE A 236 5.31 -3.42 -9.39
C ILE A 236 4.42 -4.03 -8.31
N LEU A 237 3.29 -3.37 -8.04
CA LEU A 237 2.28 -3.86 -7.09
C LEU A 237 0.95 -4.13 -7.82
N PRO A 238 0.55 -5.41 -7.98
CA PRO A 238 -0.75 -5.74 -8.59
C PRO A 238 -1.89 -5.34 -7.64
N ILE A 239 -2.74 -4.42 -8.09
CA ILE A 239 -3.94 -4.00 -7.35
C ILE A 239 -5.16 -4.54 -8.09
N LYS A 240 -5.97 -5.34 -7.40
CA LYS A 240 -7.28 -5.74 -7.92
C LYS A 240 -8.23 -4.54 -7.80
N ILE A 241 -8.70 -4.04 -8.94
CA ILE A 241 -9.82 -3.10 -8.98
C ILE A 241 -11.08 -3.90 -8.60
N MET A 242 -11.86 -3.41 -7.64
CA MET A 242 -13.16 -4.02 -7.36
C MET A 242 -14.12 -3.56 -8.46
N ASP A 243 -14.74 -4.50 -9.16
CA ASP A 243 -15.86 -4.19 -10.05
C ASP A 243 -16.98 -3.61 -9.18
N PHE A 244 -17.34 -2.35 -9.42
CA PHE A 244 -18.55 -1.81 -8.84
C PHE A 244 -19.72 -2.56 -9.51
N PRO A 245 -20.67 -3.11 -8.74
CA PRO A 245 -21.85 -3.72 -9.34
C PRO A 245 -22.53 -2.66 -10.20
N GLN A 246 -22.70 -2.97 -11.48
CA GLN A 246 -23.61 -2.22 -12.34
C GLN A 246 -24.98 -2.34 -11.68
N ILE A 247 -25.54 -1.21 -11.27
CA ILE A 247 -26.93 -1.16 -10.80
C ILE A 247 -27.78 -1.52 -12.03
N PRO A 248 -28.67 -2.53 -11.93
CA PRO A 248 -29.53 -2.92 -13.05
C PRO A 248 -30.44 -1.78 -13.49
#